data_AF-A0A6A5GF80-F1
#
_entry.id   AF-A0A6A5GF80-F1
#
_cell.length_a   1.000
_cell.length_b   1.000
_cell.length_c   1.000
_cell.angle_alpha   90.00
_cell.angle_beta   90.00
_cell.angle_gamma   90.00
#
_symmetry.space_group_name_H-M   'P 1'
#
loop_
_entity.id
_entity.type
_entity.pdbx_description
1 polymer ?
#
loop_
_entity_poly.entity_id
_entity_poly.type
_entity_poly.pdbx_seq_one_letter_code
_entity_poly.pdbx_strand_id
1 'polypeptide(L)'
;MVNIVPDCEICGFESQGFHFGVVACRACSAFFRRTAVCPKWSLKKCQNPKKCKEGKGGYQCKPCRLKRCYDVGMDTKKFQFDRDGLIQVPKSSKLPKTFEMFVGRPEYVLFCTPGTSAQISNPKTLIDVSYLVEKASKVLLDGPVKPLIARDQLHKLAIGFSFLENTSTEMKKFTLARKEDVMKIWEFYFLTVAKWLTYFDEFQKLDHETKMQLLLSVWHVWGRLDKLLATAVNRRRGICETKNLLTLSNGVLIDVNKQEVDVKWMTNYREEQVLTFIDGVRARELLTEIDPLVKLEPSDVESAYMLAQLCFHYAGKRHSGEIEEICDHFQDVLAENLHNYYVNEKKMDRYSGRLAKLMKVNSAVQKNIWENRSKIELSKTFDMLSIESSHPEMFYDTGF
;
A
#
# COMPACT_ATOMS: atom_id res chain seq x y z
N MET A 1 -31.05 -75.95 -24.41
CA MET A 1 -32.25 -75.44 -23.72
C MET A 1 -32.49 -74.02 -24.20
N VAL A 2 -33.65 -73.74 -24.79
CA VAL A 2 -34.00 -72.38 -25.24
C VAL A 2 -34.30 -71.56 -23.99
N ASN A 3 -33.52 -70.52 -23.71
CA ASN A 3 -33.79 -69.57 -22.62
C ASN A 3 -35.02 -68.75 -22.98
N ILE A 4 -36.20 -69.22 -22.55
CA ILE A 4 -37.44 -68.45 -22.66
C ILE A 4 -37.35 -67.34 -21.61
N VAL A 5 -37.08 -66.10 -22.05
CA VAL A 5 -37.15 -64.93 -21.18
C VAL A 5 -38.63 -64.69 -20.85
N PRO A 6 -39.02 -64.63 -19.56
CA PRO A 6 -40.42 -64.44 -19.20
C PRO A 6 -40.91 -63.05 -19.66
N ASP A 7 -42.18 -62.97 -20.05
CA ASP A 7 -42.80 -61.70 -20.42
C ASP A 7 -43.02 -60.81 -19.19
N CYS A 8 -42.95 -59.49 -19.37
CA CYS A 8 -43.20 -58.49 -18.35
C CYS A 8 -44.66 -58.54 -17.88
N GLU A 9 -44.90 -58.73 -16.59
CA GLU A 9 -46.24 -58.90 -16.02
C GLU A 9 -47.13 -57.64 -16.11
N ILE A 10 -46.53 -56.49 -16.45
CA ILE A 10 -47.20 -55.20 -16.59
C ILE A 10 -47.63 -54.95 -18.04
N CYS A 11 -46.74 -55.15 -19.02
CA CYS A 11 -46.99 -54.76 -20.42
C CYS A 11 -46.89 -55.90 -21.43
N GLY A 12 -46.52 -57.10 -21.00
CA GLY A 12 -46.37 -58.29 -21.84
C GLY A 12 -45.15 -58.29 -22.76
N PHE A 13 -44.34 -57.22 -22.82
CA PHE A 13 -43.08 -57.26 -23.58
C PHE A 13 -41.99 -58.05 -22.85
N GLU A 14 -40.96 -58.48 -23.56
CA GLU A 14 -39.82 -59.22 -22.98
C GLU A 14 -39.28 -58.54 -21.71
N SER A 15 -39.16 -59.31 -20.63
CA SER A 15 -38.66 -58.80 -19.35
C SER A 15 -37.14 -58.78 -19.32
N GLN A 16 -36.59 -58.14 -18.29
CA GLN A 16 -35.14 -58.15 -18.01
C GLN A 16 -34.88 -58.73 -16.61
N GLY A 17 -35.81 -59.54 -16.11
CA GLY A 17 -35.78 -60.11 -14.76
C GLY A 17 -36.66 -59.37 -13.74
N PHE A 18 -36.34 -59.55 -12.46
CA PHE A 18 -37.13 -59.04 -11.35
C PHE A 18 -36.82 -57.57 -11.04
N HIS A 19 -37.86 -56.73 -11.01
CA HIS A 19 -37.78 -55.34 -10.58
C HIS A 19 -38.90 -55.02 -9.61
N PHE A 20 -38.54 -54.51 -8.43
CA PHE A 20 -39.48 -54.12 -7.37
C PHE A 20 -40.45 -55.22 -6.92
N GLY A 21 -40.07 -56.49 -7.10
CA GLY A 21 -40.85 -57.65 -6.63
C GLY A 21 -41.52 -58.48 -7.72
N VAL A 22 -41.49 -58.05 -8.99
CA VAL A 22 -42.18 -58.73 -10.08
C VAL A 22 -41.29 -58.84 -11.32
N VAL A 23 -41.61 -59.75 -12.24
CA VAL A 23 -40.90 -59.87 -13.51
C VAL A 23 -41.32 -58.71 -14.42
N ALA A 24 -40.38 -57.83 -14.76
CA ALA A 24 -40.69 -56.61 -15.50
C ALA A 24 -39.60 -56.24 -16.51
N CYS A 25 -40.01 -55.53 -17.56
CA CYS A 25 -39.06 -54.89 -18.48
C CYS A 25 -38.49 -53.60 -17.86
N ARG A 26 -37.31 -53.18 -18.35
CA ARG A 26 -36.62 -51.96 -17.88
C ARG A 26 -37.49 -50.70 -17.96
N ALA A 27 -38.34 -50.61 -18.98
CA ALA A 27 -39.26 -49.49 -19.16
C ALA A 27 -40.34 -49.43 -18.06
N CYS A 28 -40.94 -50.57 -17.68
CA CYS A 28 -41.91 -50.64 -16.59
C CYS A 28 -41.26 -50.36 -15.23
N SER A 29 -40.05 -50.88 -15.01
CA SER A 29 -39.25 -50.58 -13.82
C SER A 29 -38.97 -49.08 -13.68
N ALA A 30 -38.43 -48.44 -14.72
CA ALA A 30 -38.18 -46.99 -14.71
C ALA A 30 -39.47 -46.15 -14.62
N PHE A 31 -40.56 -46.64 -15.21
CA PHE A 31 -41.87 -46.00 -15.08
C PHE A 31 -42.37 -46.03 -13.64
N PHE A 32 -42.34 -47.19 -12.98
CA PHE A 32 -42.79 -47.36 -11.60
C PHE A 32 -41.97 -46.48 -10.64
N ARG A 33 -40.64 -46.51 -10.74
CA ARG A 33 -39.74 -45.67 -9.90
C ARG A 33 -40.06 -44.18 -9.97
N ARG A 34 -40.36 -43.66 -11.17
CA ARG A 34 -40.67 -42.23 -11.38
C ARG A 34 -42.10 -41.86 -11.01
N THR A 35 -43.05 -42.78 -11.18
CA THR A 35 -44.49 -42.44 -11.11
C THR A 35 -45.08 -42.78 -9.74
N ALA A 36 -44.60 -43.84 -9.08
CA ALA A 36 -45.10 -44.27 -7.78
C ALA A 36 -44.82 -43.25 -6.65
N VAL A 37 -43.72 -42.50 -6.75
CA VAL A 37 -43.39 -41.39 -5.82
C VAL A 37 -44.23 -40.14 -6.04
N CYS A 38 -45.04 -40.08 -7.10
CA CYS A 38 -45.83 -38.89 -7.45
C CYS A 38 -47.32 -39.13 -7.12
N PRO A 39 -47.85 -38.56 -6.02
CA PRO A 39 -49.21 -38.84 -5.55
C PRO A 39 -50.30 -38.54 -6.59
N LYS A 40 -50.04 -37.58 -7.47
CA LYS A 40 -50.94 -37.12 -8.54
C LYS A 40 -51.44 -38.24 -9.45
N TRP A 41 -50.65 -39.28 -9.70
CA TRP A 41 -51.04 -40.34 -10.64
C TRP A 41 -51.83 -41.47 -10.00
N SER A 42 -51.68 -41.67 -8.68
CA SER A 42 -52.47 -42.64 -7.92
C SER A 42 -53.95 -42.23 -7.80
N LEU A 43 -54.22 -40.92 -7.74
CA LEU A 43 -55.56 -40.35 -7.56
C LEU A 43 -56.31 -40.08 -8.88
N LYS A 44 -55.61 -40.13 -10.03
CA LYS A 44 -56.21 -39.82 -11.32
C LYS A 44 -56.91 -41.05 -11.92
N LYS A 45 -58.14 -40.86 -12.41
CA LYS A 45 -58.86 -41.91 -13.16
C LYS A 45 -58.46 -41.90 -14.65
N CYS A 46 -58.60 -43.04 -15.31
CA CYS A 46 -58.40 -43.16 -16.75
C CYS A 46 -59.46 -42.37 -17.52
N GLN A 47 -59.03 -41.53 -18.46
CA GLN A 47 -59.94 -40.75 -19.30
C GLN A 47 -60.51 -41.55 -20.48
N ASN A 48 -59.92 -42.70 -20.84
CA ASN A 48 -60.40 -43.54 -21.94
C ASN A 48 -60.28 -45.04 -21.61
N PRO A 49 -61.19 -45.59 -20.78
CA PRO A 49 -61.13 -46.98 -20.32
C PRO A 49 -61.18 -48.00 -21.47
N LYS A 50 -61.86 -47.67 -22.57
CA LYS A 50 -61.98 -48.56 -23.73
C LYS A 50 -60.64 -48.80 -24.46
N LYS A 51 -59.69 -47.85 -24.36
CA LYS A 51 -58.34 -47.95 -24.96
C LYS A 51 -57.27 -48.48 -24.01
N CYS A 52 -57.52 -48.51 -22.70
CA CYS A 52 -56.58 -49.02 -21.70
C CYS A 52 -57.08 -50.36 -21.16
N LYS A 53 -56.63 -51.47 -21.76
CA LYS A 53 -57.08 -52.83 -21.44
C LYS A 53 -55.91 -53.78 -21.21
N GLU A 54 -56.19 -54.93 -20.62
CA GLU A 54 -55.24 -56.02 -20.48
C GLU A 54 -54.80 -56.55 -21.87
N GLY A 55 -53.49 -56.76 -22.03
CA GLY A 55 -52.87 -57.18 -23.29
C GLY A 55 -51.49 -56.57 -23.51
N LYS A 56 -50.73 -57.10 -24.49
CA LYS A 56 -49.39 -56.60 -24.85
C LYS A 56 -49.47 -55.10 -25.20
N GLY A 57 -48.80 -54.25 -24.42
CA GLY A 57 -48.82 -52.78 -24.59
C GLY A 57 -50.16 -52.09 -24.25
N GLY A 58 -51.13 -52.79 -23.64
CA GLY A 58 -52.49 -52.29 -23.46
C GLY A 58 -52.69 -51.18 -22.41
N TYR A 59 -51.72 -50.96 -21.52
CA TYR A 59 -51.76 -49.91 -20.50
C TYR A 59 -51.08 -48.62 -20.97
N GLN A 60 -51.75 -47.86 -21.83
CA GLN A 60 -51.19 -46.67 -22.47
C GLN A 60 -51.17 -45.42 -21.57
N CYS A 61 -52.12 -45.30 -20.63
CA CYS A 61 -52.16 -44.14 -19.73
C CYS A 61 -51.41 -44.39 -18.41
N LYS A 62 -50.81 -43.33 -17.85
CA LYS A 62 -50.01 -43.42 -16.62
C LYS A 62 -50.82 -43.97 -15.42
N PRO A 63 -52.08 -43.57 -15.17
CA PRO A 63 -52.84 -44.13 -14.06
C PRO A 63 -53.13 -45.63 -14.18
N CYS A 64 -53.57 -46.11 -15.35
CA CYS A 64 -53.83 -47.55 -15.54
C CYS A 64 -52.55 -48.38 -15.46
N ARG A 65 -51.44 -47.88 -16.03
CA ARG A 65 -50.16 -48.57 -15.95
C ARG A 65 -49.62 -48.62 -14.53
N LEU A 66 -49.78 -47.53 -13.76
CA LEU A 66 -49.39 -47.48 -12.35
C LEU A 66 -50.27 -48.40 -11.49
N LYS A 67 -51.58 -48.41 -11.73
CA LYS A 67 -52.50 -49.34 -11.07
C LYS A 67 -52.07 -50.79 -11.32
N ARG A 68 -51.82 -51.15 -12.57
CA ARG A 68 -51.32 -52.49 -12.93
C ARG A 68 -50.01 -52.82 -12.22
N CYS A 69 -49.06 -51.89 -12.12
CA CYS A 69 -47.81 -52.11 -11.38
C CYS A 69 -48.08 -52.55 -9.93
N TYR A 70 -49.02 -51.90 -9.24
CA TYR A 70 -49.41 -52.31 -7.88
C TYR A 70 -50.19 -53.62 -7.87
N ASP A 71 -51.13 -53.82 -8.81
CA ASP A 71 -51.96 -55.03 -8.89
C ASP A 71 -51.12 -56.31 -9.08
N VAL A 72 -49.98 -56.22 -9.79
CA VAL A 72 -49.05 -57.35 -9.94
C VAL A 72 -48.05 -57.49 -8.78
N GLY A 73 -48.02 -56.54 -7.85
CA GLY A 73 -47.18 -56.61 -6.65
C GLY A 73 -45.86 -55.82 -6.69
N MET A 74 -45.73 -54.78 -7.52
CA MET A 74 -44.59 -53.87 -7.40
C MET A 74 -44.65 -53.07 -6.09
N ASP A 75 -43.55 -53.06 -5.35
CA ASP A 75 -43.47 -52.43 -4.03
C ASP A 75 -42.48 -51.24 -4.02
N THR A 76 -42.95 -50.07 -3.57
CA THR A 76 -42.13 -48.86 -3.42
C THR A 76 -41.12 -48.97 -2.28
N LYS A 77 -41.34 -49.86 -1.29
CA LYS A 77 -40.35 -50.13 -0.23
C LYS A 77 -39.05 -50.73 -0.76
N LYS A 78 -39.08 -51.31 -1.97
CA LYS A 78 -37.90 -51.84 -2.67
C LYS A 78 -37.14 -50.76 -3.45
N PHE A 79 -37.45 -49.48 -3.24
CA PHE A 79 -36.69 -48.38 -3.83
C PHE A 79 -35.39 -48.19 -3.05
N GLN A 80 -34.27 -48.28 -3.76
CA GLN A 80 -32.99 -47.82 -3.24
C GLN A 80 -32.91 -46.32 -3.48
N PHE A 81 -32.86 -45.57 -2.39
CA PHE A 81 -32.50 -44.15 -2.37
C PHE A 81 -30.98 -44.06 -2.06
N ASP A 82 -30.31 -43.00 -2.50
CA ASP A 82 -28.87 -42.77 -2.30
C ASP A 82 -27.93 -43.78 -2.96
N ARG A 83 -27.99 -43.86 -4.30
CA ARG A 83 -26.81 -44.36 -5.03
C ARG A 83 -25.81 -43.23 -5.12
N ASP A 84 -24.60 -43.46 -4.60
CA ASP A 84 -23.44 -42.61 -4.87
C ASP A 84 -23.38 -42.36 -6.38
N GLY A 85 -23.59 -41.10 -6.77
CA GLY A 85 -23.44 -40.69 -8.15
C GLY A 85 -22.02 -41.05 -8.58
N LEU A 86 -21.88 -41.98 -9.52
CA LEU A 86 -20.59 -42.38 -10.07
C LEU A 86 -19.83 -41.11 -10.49
N ILE A 87 -18.76 -40.83 -9.75
CA ILE A 87 -17.79 -39.74 -9.95
C ILE A 87 -18.40 -38.34 -9.80
N GLN A 88 -18.51 -37.88 -8.55
CA GLN A 88 -18.43 -36.45 -8.28
C GLN A 88 -16.99 -36.00 -8.58
N VAL A 89 -16.73 -35.49 -9.79
CA VAL A 89 -15.60 -34.58 -9.99
C VAL A 89 -15.77 -33.47 -8.95
N PRO A 90 -14.78 -33.18 -8.10
CA PRO A 90 -14.94 -32.22 -7.02
C PRO A 90 -15.29 -30.85 -7.63
N LYS A 91 -16.58 -30.47 -7.56
CA LYS A 91 -17.05 -29.13 -7.87
C LYS A 91 -16.67 -28.19 -6.73
N SER A 92 -15.38 -28.00 -6.50
CA SER A 92 -14.89 -26.90 -5.68
C SER A 92 -13.41 -26.57 -5.93
N SER A 93 -12.99 -26.40 -7.18
CA SER A 93 -11.97 -25.38 -7.42
C SER A 93 -12.69 -24.04 -7.30
N LYS A 94 -12.75 -23.47 -6.09
CA LYS A 94 -13.25 -22.10 -5.91
C LYS A 94 -12.49 -21.22 -6.90
N LEU A 95 -13.21 -20.57 -7.81
CA LEU A 95 -12.61 -19.57 -8.69
C LEU A 95 -11.82 -18.59 -7.80
N PRO A 96 -10.58 -18.26 -8.15
CA PRO A 96 -9.82 -17.25 -7.43
C PRO A 96 -10.65 -15.98 -7.34
N LYS A 97 -10.74 -15.39 -6.14
CA LYS A 97 -11.59 -14.20 -5.91
C LYS A 97 -11.00 -12.94 -6.52
N THR A 98 -9.70 -12.95 -6.81
CA THR A 98 -8.97 -11.83 -7.36
C THR A 98 -7.90 -12.33 -8.34
N PHE A 99 -7.39 -11.42 -9.18
CA PHE A 99 -6.33 -11.76 -10.13
C PHE A 99 -5.03 -12.15 -9.42
N GLU A 100 -4.73 -11.54 -8.28
CA GLU A 100 -3.58 -11.87 -7.44
C GLU A 100 -3.65 -13.30 -6.91
N MET A 101 -4.83 -13.75 -6.47
CA MET A 101 -5.04 -15.13 -6.04
C MET A 101 -4.89 -16.11 -7.20
N PHE A 102 -5.25 -15.71 -8.42
CA PHE A 102 -5.11 -16.53 -9.61
C PHE A 102 -3.64 -16.66 -10.04
N VAL A 103 -2.90 -15.56 -10.06
CA VAL A 103 -1.48 -15.53 -10.44
C VAL A 103 -0.56 -15.99 -9.30
N GLY A 104 -1.06 -15.99 -8.06
CA GLY A 104 -0.28 -16.28 -6.86
C GLY A 104 0.71 -15.17 -6.48
N ARG A 105 0.47 -13.93 -6.93
CA ARG A 105 1.37 -12.78 -6.76
C ARG A 105 0.58 -11.49 -6.48
N PRO A 106 0.99 -10.66 -5.51
CA PRO A 106 0.35 -9.37 -5.24
C PRO A 106 0.42 -8.41 -6.43
N GLU A 107 -0.61 -7.57 -6.60
CA GLU A 107 -0.77 -6.64 -7.73
C GLU A 107 0.49 -5.80 -7.98
N TYR A 108 1.05 -5.24 -6.92
CA TYR A 108 2.19 -4.32 -6.93
C TYR A 108 3.54 -4.98 -7.30
N VAL A 109 3.60 -6.30 -7.48
CA VAL A 109 4.79 -7.01 -8.02
C VAL A 109 4.46 -7.86 -9.25
N LEU A 110 3.25 -7.76 -9.81
CA LEU A 110 2.86 -8.53 -11.00
C LEU A 110 3.74 -8.20 -12.21
N PHE A 111 4.21 -6.96 -12.31
CA PHE A 111 5.09 -6.50 -13.38
C PHE A 111 6.54 -6.98 -13.20
N CYS A 112 6.94 -7.34 -11.98
CA CYS A 112 8.24 -7.95 -11.72
C CYS A 112 8.17 -9.41 -12.18
N THR A 113 8.80 -9.71 -13.32
CA THR A 113 8.94 -11.10 -13.78
C THR A 113 10.38 -11.55 -13.49
N PRO A 114 10.61 -12.39 -12.46
CA PRO A 114 11.95 -12.88 -12.14
C PRO A 114 12.58 -13.55 -13.36
N GLY A 115 13.81 -13.15 -13.73
CA GLY A 115 14.55 -13.73 -14.84
C GLY A 115 14.17 -13.22 -16.25
N THR A 116 13.41 -12.13 -16.36
CA THR A 116 13.18 -11.46 -17.66
C THR A 116 14.23 -10.41 -17.98
N SER A 117 14.32 -10.02 -19.26
CA SER A 117 15.24 -9.00 -19.77
C SER A 117 15.21 -7.69 -18.97
N ALA A 118 14.07 -7.29 -18.40
CA ALA A 118 13.96 -6.08 -17.56
C ALA A 118 14.84 -6.09 -16.30
N GLN A 119 15.19 -7.27 -15.76
CA GLN A 119 16.17 -7.41 -14.66
C GLN A 119 17.62 -7.55 -15.15
N ILE A 120 17.82 -7.95 -16.41
CA ILE A 120 19.12 -8.36 -16.96
C ILE A 120 19.79 -7.23 -17.78
N SER A 121 19.04 -6.22 -18.23
CA SER A 121 19.46 -5.39 -19.37
C SER A 121 19.77 -3.91 -19.11
N ASN A 122 20.07 -3.47 -17.88
CA ASN A 122 20.63 -2.11 -17.73
C ASN A 122 21.78 -2.08 -16.72
N PRO A 123 22.94 -1.48 -17.09
CA PRO A 123 23.97 -1.16 -16.11
C PRO A 123 23.36 -0.21 -15.07
N LYS A 124 23.65 -0.45 -13.80
CA LYS A 124 23.15 0.43 -12.74
C LYS A 124 23.72 1.82 -12.93
N THR A 125 22.86 2.83 -12.88
CA THR A 125 23.29 4.22 -12.95
C THR A 125 23.99 4.58 -11.65
N LEU A 126 25.30 4.81 -11.71
CA LEU A 126 26.04 5.31 -10.57
C LEU A 126 25.68 6.80 -10.31
N ILE A 127 25.29 7.07 -9.08
CA ILE A 127 24.97 8.37 -8.51
C ILE A 127 26.14 8.73 -7.59
N ASP A 128 27.13 9.40 -8.16
CA ASP A 128 28.27 9.85 -7.40
C ASP A 128 27.96 11.17 -6.67
N VAL A 129 27.93 11.10 -5.34
CA VAL A 129 27.74 12.24 -4.43
C VAL A 129 28.98 12.51 -3.59
N SER A 130 30.14 11.97 -3.93
CA SER A 130 31.38 12.13 -3.14
C SER A 130 31.74 13.60 -2.97
N TYR A 131 31.68 14.37 -4.05
CA TYR A 131 31.85 15.82 -4.01
C TYR A 131 30.89 16.52 -3.03
N LEU A 132 29.64 16.08 -2.98
CA LEU A 132 28.63 16.68 -2.10
C LEU A 132 28.89 16.35 -0.63
N VAL A 133 29.28 15.11 -0.34
CA VAL A 133 29.67 14.65 1.01
C VAL A 133 30.93 15.38 1.48
N GLU A 134 31.94 15.52 0.63
CA GLU A 134 33.16 16.30 0.93
C GLU A 134 32.84 17.77 1.21
N LYS A 135 31.99 18.39 0.40
CA LYS A 135 31.57 19.78 0.57
C LYS A 135 30.83 19.99 1.89
N ALA A 136 29.94 19.07 2.26
CA ALA A 136 29.24 19.15 3.55
C ALA A 136 30.18 18.88 4.72
N SER A 137 31.08 17.90 4.61
CA SER A 137 32.14 17.63 5.59
C SER A 137 32.95 18.90 5.87
N LYS A 138 33.36 19.62 4.81
CA LYS A 138 34.04 20.91 4.96
C LYS A 138 33.20 21.96 5.67
N VAL A 139 31.90 22.08 5.34
CA VAL A 139 30.98 23.00 6.06
C VAL A 139 30.93 22.70 7.55
N LEU A 140 30.89 21.42 7.93
CA LEU A 140 30.83 21.02 9.34
C LEU A 140 32.14 21.28 10.10
N LEU A 141 33.28 21.18 9.41
CA LEU A 141 34.61 21.52 9.95
C LEU A 141 34.83 23.03 10.08
N ASP A 142 34.38 23.81 9.08
CA ASP A 142 34.51 25.27 9.07
C ASP A 142 33.57 25.93 10.11
N GLY A 143 32.47 25.27 10.47
CA GLY A 143 31.50 25.74 11.46
C GLY A 143 30.51 26.77 10.89
N PRO A 144 29.89 27.61 11.73
CA PRO A 144 28.91 28.59 11.29
C PRO A 144 29.56 29.72 10.47
N VAL A 145 28.95 30.06 9.32
CA VAL A 145 29.45 31.08 8.38
C VAL A 145 29.68 32.44 9.04
N LYS A 146 28.85 32.77 10.04
CA LYS A 146 29.02 33.93 10.91
C LYS A 146 28.73 33.50 12.34
N PRO A 147 29.55 33.88 13.33
CA PRO A 147 29.21 33.70 14.73
C PRO A 147 27.89 34.42 15.02
N LEU A 148 26.84 33.66 15.30
CA LEU A 148 25.53 34.21 15.67
C LEU A 148 25.46 34.33 17.19
N ILE A 149 25.29 35.55 17.68
CA ILE A 149 24.91 35.79 19.06
C ILE A 149 23.39 35.89 19.08
N ALA A 150 22.75 34.88 19.66
CA ALA A 150 21.33 34.85 19.92
C ALA A 150 21.10 34.48 21.38
N ARG A 151 19.86 34.61 21.84
CA ARG A 151 19.48 34.38 23.24
C ARG A 151 19.80 32.96 23.72
N ASP A 152 19.55 31.98 22.85
CA ASP A 152 19.74 30.57 23.10
C ASP A 152 19.97 29.82 21.78
N GLN A 153 20.18 28.51 21.86
CA GLN A 153 20.56 27.70 20.71
C GLN A 153 19.40 27.48 19.74
N LEU A 154 18.16 27.43 20.25
CA LEU A 154 16.97 27.34 19.39
C LEU A 154 16.80 28.61 18.54
N HIS A 155 17.06 29.79 19.10
CA HIS A 155 17.08 31.04 18.35
C HIS A 155 18.18 31.08 17.31
N LYS A 156 19.38 30.53 17.61
CA LYS A 156 20.45 30.39 16.60
C LYS A 156 19.98 29.54 15.43
N LEU A 157 19.29 28.43 15.68
CA LEU A 157 18.71 27.58 14.63
C LEU A 157 17.61 28.29 13.84
N ALA A 158 16.75 29.06 14.50
CA ALA A 158 15.71 29.86 13.85
C ALA A 158 16.29 30.93 12.91
N ILE A 159 17.35 31.63 13.34
CA ILE A 159 18.05 32.60 12.51
C ILE A 159 18.84 31.91 11.40
N GLY A 160 19.43 30.76 11.69
CA GLY A 160 20.19 29.95 10.73
C GLY A 160 19.36 29.50 9.52
N PHE A 161 18.02 29.42 9.67
CA PHE A 161 17.09 29.23 8.57
C PHE A 161 15.72 29.86 8.85
N SER A 162 15.57 31.16 8.58
CA SER A 162 14.24 31.80 8.61
C SER A 162 13.41 31.35 7.42
N PHE A 163 12.23 30.78 7.67
CA PHE A 163 11.32 30.39 6.60
C PHE A 163 10.73 31.60 5.88
N LEU A 164 10.51 32.69 6.59
CA LEU A 164 10.01 33.91 5.98
C LEU A 164 11.02 34.49 4.97
N GLU A 165 12.31 34.47 5.29
CA GLU A 165 13.33 35.05 4.39
C GLU A 165 13.79 34.08 3.32
N ASN A 166 14.01 32.81 3.68
CA ASN A 166 14.63 31.83 2.78
C ASN A 166 13.63 31.10 1.88
N THR A 167 12.32 31.20 2.15
CA THR A 167 11.33 30.71 1.20
C THR A 167 11.21 31.71 0.05
N SER A 168 11.76 31.33 -1.11
CA SER A 168 11.68 32.14 -2.33
C SER A 168 10.26 32.59 -2.64
N THR A 169 10.10 33.83 -3.09
CA THR A 169 8.85 34.33 -3.68
C THR A 169 8.79 34.08 -5.18
N GLU A 170 9.94 33.87 -5.82
CA GLU A 170 10.03 33.52 -7.23
C GLU A 170 10.00 32.00 -7.40
N MET A 171 8.88 31.52 -7.94
CA MET A 171 8.63 30.10 -8.10
C MET A 171 8.82 29.64 -9.54
N LYS A 172 9.64 28.60 -9.71
CA LYS A 172 9.79 27.89 -10.98
C LYS A 172 8.93 26.64 -10.95
N LYS A 173 8.02 26.52 -11.92
CA LYS A 173 7.20 25.32 -12.11
C LYS A 173 8.06 24.20 -12.70
N PHE A 174 8.03 23.04 -12.07
CA PHE A 174 8.66 21.83 -12.59
C PHE A 174 7.59 20.84 -13.04
N THR A 175 7.42 20.70 -14.36
CA THR A 175 6.47 19.74 -14.95
C THR A 175 7.09 18.36 -15.13
N LEU A 176 8.36 18.29 -15.53
CA LEU A 176 9.13 17.06 -15.67
C LEU A 176 10.34 17.11 -14.73
N ALA A 177 10.42 16.19 -13.78
CA ALA A 177 11.56 16.05 -12.89
C ALA A 177 12.63 15.15 -13.52
N ARG A 178 13.74 15.76 -13.97
CA ARG A 178 14.91 15.03 -14.50
C ARG A 178 15.89 14.69 -13.39
N LYS A 179 16.85 13.80 -13.70
CA LYS A 179 17.95 13.42 -12.79
C LYS A 179 18.66 14.64 -12.19
N GLU A 180 19.01 15.62 -13.03
CA GLU A 180 19.75 16.82 -12.61
C GLU A 180 18.93 17.70 -11.67
N ASP A 181 17.60 17.72 -11.83
CA ASP A 181 16.71 18.49 -10.96
C ASP A 181 16.60 17.85 -9.59
N VAL A 182 16.50 16.51 -9.53
CA VAL A 182 16.51 15.74 -8.28
C VAL A 182 17.84 15.92 -7.56
N MET A 183 18.97 15.85 -8.27
CA MET A 183 20.31 16.08 -7.69
C MET A 183 20.48 17.47 -7.10
N LYS A 184 19.97 18.52 -7.77
CA LYS A 184 19.98 19.89 -7.23
C LYS A 184 19.16 20.03 -5.95
N ILE A 185 18.04 19.31 -5.86
CA ILE A 185 17.22 19.28 -4.64
C ILE A 185 17.99 18.60 -3.50
N TRP A 186 18.66 17.48 -3.77
CA TRP A 186 19.52 16.82 -2.78
C TRP A 186 20.67 17.71 -2.32
N GLU A 187 21.40 18.35 -3.26
CA GLU A 187 22.47 19.29 -2.93
C GLU A 187 21.95 20.44 -2.07
N PHE A 188 20.81 21.02 -2.44
CA PHE A 188 20.19 22.10 -1.67
C PHE A 188 19.91 21.68 -0.23
N TYR A 189 19.19 20.57 -0.02
CA TYR A 189 18.83 20.15 1.33
C TYR A 189 20.04 19.69 2.14
N PHE A 190 20.92 18.90 1.54
CA PHE A 190 22.08 18.37 2.24
C PHE A 190 23.00 19.50 2.74
N LEU A 191 23.30 20.48 1.88
CA LEU A 191 24.14 21.63 2.28
C LEU A 191 23.41 22.62 3.18
N THR A 192 22.11 22.81 3.00
CA THR A 192 21.30 23.66 3.90
C THR A 192 21.30 23.10 5.30
N VAL A 193 21.07 21.79 5.44
CA VAL A 193 21.04 21.13 6.75
C VAL A 193 22.42 21.08 7.37
N ALA A 194 23.48 20.82 6.58
CA ALA A 194 24.85 20.90 7.07
C ALA A 194 25.15 22.28 7.69
N LYS A 195 24.83 23.37 6.98
CA LYS A 195 25.00 24.75 7.49
C LYS A 195 24.09 25.07 8.66
N TRP A 196 22.87 24.55 8.66
CA TRP A 196 21.91 24.82 9.71
C TRP A 196 22.34 24.18 11.04
N LEU A 197 22.84 22.95 10.99
CA LEU A 197 23.35 22.24 12.17
C LEU A 197 24.58 22.92 12.79
N THR A 198 25.37 23.69 12.02
CA THR A 198 26.53 24.41 12.59
C THR A 198 26.14 25.56 13.51
N TYR A 199 24.88 25.99 13.51
CA TYR A 199 24.36 26.98 14.45
C TYR A 199 23.90 26.39 15.79
N PHE A 200 23.93 25.06 15.94
CA PHE A 200 23.57 24.39 17.18
C PHE A 200 24.82 24.09 18.03
N ASP A 201 24.94 24.71 19.20
CA ASP A 201 26.18 24.65 19.98
C ASP A 201 26.46 23.24 20.51
N GLU A 202 25.44 22.50 20.97
CA GLU A 202 25.64 21.11 21.42
C GLU A 202 26.13 20.21 20.27
N PHE A 203 25.63 20.41 19.05
CA PHE A 203 26.10 19.67 17.87
C PHE A 203 27.56 20.01 17.53
N GLN A 204 27.99 21.27 17.73
CA GLN A 204 29.37 21.67 17.48
C GLN A 204 30.37 20.98 18.40
N LYS A 205 29.96 20.49 19.58
CA LYS A 205 30.82 19.77 20.54
C LYS A 205 31.14 18.34 20.12
N LEU A 206 30.35 17.74 19.23
CA LEU A 206 30.56 16.38 18.76
C LEU A 206 31.84 16.25 17.91
N ASP A 207 32.40 15.05 17.85
CA ASP A 207 33.44 14.71 16.88
C ASP A 207 32.89 14.73 15.44
N HIS A 208 33.80 14.76 14.48
CA HIS A 208 33.43 14.93 13.07
C HIS A 208 32.68 13.73 12.49
N GLU A 209 32.98 12.51 12.94
CA GLU A 209 32.34 11.29 12.45
C GLU A 209 30.87 11.28 12.88
N THR A 210 30.60 11.56 14.16
CA THR A 210 29.26 11.69 14.70
C THR A 210 28.45 12.80 14.01
N LYS A 211 29.09 13.95 13.73
CA LYS A 211 28.44 15.05 12.97
C LYS A 211 28.01 14.61 11.58
N MET A 212 28.88 13.89 10.87
CA MET A 212 28.57 13.35 9.53
C MET A 212 27.47 12.29 9.58
N GLN A 213 27.51 11.38 10.55
CA GLN A 213 26.48 10.36 10.74
C GLN A 213 25.10 10.99 10.98
N LEU A 214 25.01 12.01 11.84
CA LEU A 214 23.78 12.75 12.08
C LEU A 214 23.29 13.45 10.80
N LEU A 215 24.17 14.17 10.09
CA LEU A 215 23.81 14.86 8.84
C LEU A 215 23.23 13.90 7.79
N LEU A 216 23.93 12.78 7.54
CA LEU A 216 23.49 11.73 6.60
C LEU A 216 22.11 11.17 6.98
N SER A 217 21.79 11.16 8.27
CA SER A 217 20.53 10.64 8.79
C SER A 217 19.37 11.62 8.69
N VAL A 218 19.60 12.93 8.83
CA VAL A 218 18.50 13.89 9.07
C VAL A 218 18.18 14.79 7.89
N TRP A 219 19.06 14.96 6.91
CA TRP A 219 18.86 15.94 5.83
C TRP A 219 17.54 15.74 5.06
N HIS A 220 17.19 14.49 4.79
CA HIS A 220 15.97 14.13 4.06
C HIS A 220 14.70 14.25 4.90
N VAL A 221 14.81 14.02 6.22
CA VAL A 221 13.73 14.21 7.19
C VAL A 221 13.40 15.69 7.31
N TRP A 222 14.45 16.51 7.41
CA TRP A 222 14.37 17.97 7.39
C TRP A 222 13.66 18.45 6.11
N GLY A 223 14.07 17.95 4.95
CA GLY A 223 13.47 18.32 3.65
C GLY A 223 11.98 17.95 3.52
N ARG A 224 11.52 16.86 4.15
CA ARG A 224 10.08 16.49 4.16
C ARG A 224 9.25 17.53 4.91
N LEU A 225 9.72 17.99 6.07
CA LEU A 225 9.00 19.01 6.86
C LEU A 225 9.15 20.42 6.26
N ASP A 226 10.32 20.77 5.73
CA ASP A 226 10.53 22.02 4.98
C ASP A 226 9.49 22.19 3.88
N LYS A 227 9.25 21.15 3.08
CA LYS A 227 8.25 21.19 2.01
C LYS A 227 6.86 21.56 2.54
N LEU A 228 6.46 21.05 3.71
CA LEU A 228 5.17 21.38 4.32
C LEU A 228 5.14 22.83 4.83
N LEU A 229 6.20 23.26 5.53
CA LEU A 229 6.34 24.60 6.09
C LEU A 229 6.41 25.67 4.99
N ALA A 230 7.28 25.50 3.99
CA ALA A 230 7.40 26.38 2.84
C ALA A 230 6.09 26.49 2.06
N THR A 231 5.39 25.36 1.86
CA THR A 231 4.07 25.38 1.21
C THR A 231 3.04 26.14 2.04
N ALA A 232 3.03 25.97 3.37
CA ALA A 232 2.15 26.73 4.24
C ALA A 232 2.43 28.24 4.19
N VAL A 233 3.72 28.64 4.19
CA VAL A 233 4.14 30.05 4.03
C VAL A 233 3.64 30.62 2.70
N ASN A 234 3.86 29.91 1.59
CA ASN A 234 3.47 30.40 0.25
C ASN A 234 1.96 30.37 0.01
N ARG A 235 1.21 29.49 0.69
CA ARG A 235 -0.26 29.54 0.73
C ARG A 235 -0.74 30.82 1.39
N ARG A 236 -0.14 31.20 2.53
CA ARG A 236 -0.48 32.46 3.23
C ARG A 236 -0.13 33.70 2.39
N ARG A 237 0.93 33.63 1.59
CA ARG A 237 1.33 34.70 0.66
C ARG A 237 0.45 34.79 -0.60
N GLY A 238 -0.45 33.83 -0.83
CA GLY A 238 -1.24 33.76 -2.07
C GLY A 238 -0.46 33.30 -3.31
N ILE A 239 0.79 32.82 -3.16
CA ILE A 239 1.61 32.31 -4.27
C ILE A 239 1.20 30.88 -4.64
N CYS A 240 0.72 30.12 -3.66
CA CYS A 240 0.31 28.72 -3.79
C CYS A 240 -1.19 28.61 -3.44
N GLU A 241 -2.07 28.71 -4.42
CA GLU A 241 -3.51 28.85 -4.16
C GLU A 241 -4.27 27.51 -4.06
N THR A 242 -3.75 26.44 -4.67
CA THR A 242 -4.48 25.17 -4.77
C THR A 242 -3.89 24.08 -3.88
N LYS A 243 -4.75 23.13 -3.46
CA LYS A 243 -4.37 22.06 -2.52
C LYS A 243 -3.35 21.07 -3.09
N ASN A 244 -3.27 20.95 -4.42
CA ASN A 244 -2.36 20.07 -5.15
C ASN A 244 -0.99 20.71 -5.45
N LEU A 245 -0.75 21.95 -5.02
CA LEU A 245 0.55 22.61 -5.19
C LEU A 245 1.41 22.45 -3.93
N LEU A 246 2.69 22.16 -4.16
CA LEU A 246 3.75 22.08 -3.17
C LEU A 246 4.87 23.03 -3.55
N THR A 247 5.48 23.69 -2.57
CA THR A 247 6.67 24.52 -2.76
C THR A 247 7.81 24.04 -1.88
N LEU A 248 9.02 24.15 -2.40
CA LEU A 248 10.26 23.97 -1.63
C LEU A 248 10.89 25.34 -1.38
N SER A 249 11.66 25.48 -0.30
CA SER A 249 12.29 26.76 0.04
C SER A 249 13.24 27.29 -1.04
N ASN A 250 13.84 26.41 -1.85
CA ASN A 250 14.70 26.78 -2.98
C ASN A 250 13.97 27.36 -4.23
N GLY A 251 12.66 27.66 -4.14
CA GLY A 251 11.89 28.27 -5.23
C GLY A 251 11.36 27.30 -6.27
N VAL A 252 11.23 26.02 -5.91
CA VAL A 252 10.59 25.01 -6.75
C VAL A 252 9.10 24.91 -6.41
N LEU A 253 8.24 24.95 -7.44
CA LEU A 253 6.80 24.73 -7.35
C LEU A 253 6.41 23.47 -8.12
N ILE A 254 5.73 22.56 -7.43
CA ILE A 254 5.32 21.24 -7.92
C ILE A 254 3.80 21.15 -7.92
N ASP A 255 3.22 20.86 -9.08
CA ASP A 255 1.82 20.43 -9.18
C ASP A 255 1.78 18.91 -9.06
N VAL A 256 1.33 18.42 -7.92
CA VAL A 256 1.34 16.99 -7.58
C VAL A 256 0.55 16.15 -8.58
N ASN A 257 -0.45 16.72 -9.24
CA ASN A 257 -1.31 16.03 -10.20
C ASN A 257 -0.74 16.03 -11.62
N LYS A 258 0.19 16.94 -11.93
CA LYS A 258 0.75 17.13 -13.28
C LYS A 258 2.25 16.85 -13.37
N GLN A 259 2.91 16.62 -12.23
CA GLN A 259 4.33 16.34 -12.20
C GLN A 259 4.61 14.93 -12.72
N GLU A 260 5.30 14.90 -13.85
CA GLU A 260 5.93 13.71 -14.43
C GLU A 260 7.36 13.56 -13.88
N VAL A 261 7.78 12.32 -13.67
CA VAL A 261 9.15 11.99 -13.26
C VAL A 261 9.81 11.22 -14.39
N ASP A 262 10.97 11.71 -14.86
CA ASP A 262 11.80 10.90 -15.75
C ASP A 262 12.40 9.76 -14.94
N VAL A 263 11.79 8.57 -15.01
CA VAL A 263 12.26 7.39 -14.27
C VAL A 263 13.35 6.62 -15.02
N LYS A 264 13.65 6.97 -16.28
CA LYS A 264 14.55 6.16 -17.14
C LYS A 264 15.97 6.07 -16.61
N TRP A 265 16.42 7.07 -15.84
CA TRP A 265 17.74 7.06 -15.22
C TRP A 265 17.82 6.13 -14.00
N MET A 266 16.68 5.75 -13.43
CA MET A 266 16.62 4.97 -12.19
C MET A 266 15.92 3.62 -12.32
N THR A 267 15.20 3.33 -13.40
CA THR A 267 14.49 2.07 -13.56
C THR A 267 14.16 1.74 -15.02
N ASN A 268 13.94 0.45 -15.29
CA ASN A 268 13.46 -0.06 -16.57
C ASN A 268 11.93 -0.16 -16.62
N TYR A 269 11.26 0.05 -15.50
CA TYR A 269 9.82 0.00 -15.40
C TYR A 269 9.19 1.34 -15.80
N ARG A 270 7.89 1.32 -16.12
CA ARG A 270 7.15 2.54 -16.44
C ARG A 270 6.95 3.38 -15.18
N GLU A 271 6.77 4.68 -15.34
CA GLU A 271 6.52 5.62 -14.23
C GLU A 271 5.41 5.10 -13.30
N GLU A 272 4.25 4.74 -13.84
CA GLU A 272 3.09 4.21 -13.10
C GLU A 272 3.41 3.00 -12.20
N GLN A 273 4.43 2.22 -12.56
CA GLN A 273 4.82 1.00 -11.83
C GLN A 273 5.77 1.31 -10.66
N VAL A 274 6.55 2.39 -10.76
CA VAL A 274 7.60 2.72 -9.79
C VAL A 274 7.22 3.85 -8.85
N LEU A 275 6.31 4.75 -9.27
CA LEU A 275 5.91 5.90 -8.46
C LEU A 275 5.47 5.51 -7.04
N THR A 276 4.74 4.41 -6.89
CA THR A 276 4.28 3.90 -5.58
C THR A 276 5.42 3.66 -4.59
N PHE A 277 6.62 3.31 -5.09
CA PHE A 277 7.80 3.00 -4.29
C PHE A 277 8.67 4.22 -4.00
N ILE A 278 8.54 5.29 -4.81
CA ILE A 278 9.29 6.55 -4.65
C ILE A 278 8.45 7.71 -4.11
N ASP A 279 7.13 7.52 -3.94
CA ASP A 279 6.18 8.53 -3.45
C ASP A 279 6.45 8.97 -2.00
N GLY A 280 7.16 8.15 -1.21
CA GLY A 280 7.63 8.50 0.15
C GLY A 280 8.58 9.71 0.19
N VAL A 281 9.19 10.09 -0.94
CA VAL A 281 9.98 11.33 -1.10
C VAL A 281 9.12 12.49 -1.56
N ARG A 282 8.10 12.18 -2.36
CA ARG A 282 7.21 13.18 -2.94
C ARG A 282 6.27 13.78 -1.89
N ALA A 283 6.09 13.10 -0.76
CA ALA A 283 5.31 13.59 0.39
C ALA A 283 3.84 13.88 0.04
N ARG A 284 3.29 13.16 -0.96
CA ARG A 284 1.89 13.30 -1.40
C ARG A 284 0.90 12.97 -0.27
N GLU A 285 1.23 11.95 0.52
CA GLU A 285 0.46 11.49 1.67
C GLU A 285 0.40 12.53 2.81
N LEU A 286 1.27 13.56 2.78
CA LEU A 286 1.37 14.61 3.81
C LEU A 286 0.65 15.91 3.43
N LEU A 287 -0.03 15.97 2.27
CA LEU A 287 -0.74 17.17 1.82
C LEU A 287 -1.81 17.66 2.81
N THR A 288 -2.39 16.75 3.58
CA THR A 288 -3.40 17.05 4.61
C THR A 288 -2.84 17.86 5.77
N GLU A 289 -1.52 17.76 6.03
CA GLU A 289 -0.86 18.41 7.16
C GLU A 289 -0.52 19.88 6.89
N ILE A 290 -0.64 20.33 5.64
CA ILE A 290 -0.36 21.72 5.27
C ILE A 290 -1.46 22.68 5.76
N ASP A 291 -2.73 22.30 5.66
CA ASP A 291 -3.85 23.15 6.10
C ASP A 291 -3.78 23.47 7.62
N PRO A 292 -3.44 22.51 8.50
CA PRO A 292 -3.08 22.79 9.90
C PRO A 292 -1.93 23.82 10.04
N LEU A 293 -0.84 23.68 9.29
CA LEU A 293 0.30 24.60 9.36
C LEU A 293 -0.05 26.01 8.86
N VAL A 294 -0.91 26.12 7.85
CA VAL A 294 -1.45 27.41 7.39
C VAL A 294 -2.20 28.10 8.52
N LYS A 295 -3.07 27.37 9.24
CA LYS A 295 -3.87 27.92 10.36
C LYS A 295 -3.06 28.21 11.61
N LEU A 296 -2.05 27.39 11.90
CA LEU A 296 -1.23 27.54 13.11
C LEU A 296 -0.26 28.72 13.00
N GLU A 297 0.20 29.03 11.79
CA GLU A 297 1.21 30.07 11.54
C GLU A 297 2.42 29.91 12.47
N PRO A 298 3.20 28.81 12.35
CA PRO A 298 4.37 28.61 13.18
C PRO A 298 5.36 29.77 13.00
N SER A 299 5.92 30.28 14.10
CA SER A 299 7.05 31.21 14.04
C SER A 299 8.31 30.50 13.53
N ASP A 300 9.36 31.26 13.19
CA ASP A 300 10.66 30.66 12.83
C ASP A 300 11.24 29.84 14.00
N VAL A 301 11.04 30.27 15.25
CA VAL A 301 11.46 29.53 16.46
C VAL A 301 10.69 28.22 16.61
N GLU A 302 9.37 28.25 16.42
CA GLU A 302 8.54 27.04 16.45
C GLU A 302 8.90 26.09 15.30
N SER A 303 9.14 26.63 14.10
CA SER A 303 9.54 25.87 12.92
C SER A 303 10.90 25.20 13.10
N ALA A 304 11.87 25.93 13.65
CA ALA A 304 13.19 25.39 13.99
C ALA A 304 13.10 24.27 15.03
N TYR A 305 12.25 24.43 16.06
CA TYR A 305 12.01 23.37 17.03
C TYR A 305 11.36 22.14 16.39
N MET A 306 10.35 22.33 15.54
CA MET A 306 9.71 21.22 14.84
C MET A 306 10.71 20.45 13.97
N LEU A 307 11.58 21.14 13.23
CA LEU A 307 12.65 20.53 12.43
C LEU A 307 13.63 19.76 13.31
N ALA A 308 14.14 20.39 14.37
CA ALA A 308 15.13 19.77 15.25
C ALA A 308 14.56 18.54 15.96
N GLN A 309 13.37 18.66 16.55
CA GLN A 309 12.67 17.57 17.22
C GLN A 309 12.45 16.40 16.26
N LEU A 310 11.96 16.68 15.05
CA LEU A 310 11.71 15.64 14.04
C LEU A 310 13.00 14.92 13.64
N CYS A 311 14.06 15.69 13.36
CA CYS A 311 15.36 15.19 12.92
C CYS A 311 16.07 14.36 14.00
N PHE A 312 16.18 14.87 15.23
CA PHE A 312 16.92 14.19 16.30
C PHE A 312 16.15 13.00 16.85
N HIS A 313 14.82 13.07 16.95
CA HIS A 313 14.03 11.89 17.27
C HIS A 313 14.24 10.78 16.23
N TYR A 314 14.26 11.14 14.94
CA TYR A 314 14.49 10.18 13.88
C TYR A 314 15.89 9.55 13.95
N ALA A 315 16.94 10.38 14.07
CA ALA A 315 18.32 9.93 14.13
C ALA A 315 18.58 9.01 15.33
N GLY A 316 18.07 9.37 16.52
CA GLY A 316 18.20 8.55 17.71
C GLY A 316 17.58 7.16 17.52
N LYS A 317 16.35 7.10 16.97
CA LYS A 317 15.70 5.80 16.68
C LYS A 317 16.38 5.00 15.57
N ARG A 318 17.05 5.65 14.62
CA ARG A 318 17.75 4.95 13.53
C ARG A 318 19.02 4.26 14.03
N HIS A 319 19.82 4.93 14.85
CA HIS A 319 21.17 4.44 15.20
C HIS A 319 21.24 3.71 16.55
N SER A 320 20.32 3.99 17.49
CA SER A 320 20.33 3.44 18.86
C SER A 320 21.65 3.70 19.62
N GLY A 321 21.67 3.47 20.93
CA GLY A 321 22.89 3.61 21.75
C GLY A 321 23.35 5.07 21.89
N GLU A 322 24.64 5.34 21.72
CA GLU A 322 25.25 6.66 21.98
C GLU A 322 24.60 7.79 21.17
N ILE A 323 24.25 7.54 19.90
CA ILE A 323 23.56 8.54 19.06
C ILE A 323 22.15 8.85 19.60
N GLU A 324 21.47 7.86 20.17
CA GLU A 324 20.15 8.05 20.80
C GLU A 324 20.28 8.95 22.04
N GLU A 325 21.27 8.69 22.90
CA GLU A 325 21.55 9.52 24.09
C GLU A 325 21.89 10.97 23.71
N ILE A 326 22.73 11.16 22.69
CA ILE A 326 23.06 12.50 22.15
C ILE A 326 21.80 13.20 21.64
N CYS A 327 20.96 12.50 20.86
CA CYS A 327 19.75 13.08 20.30
C CYS A 327 18.69 13.40 21.36
N ASP A 328 18.60 12.60 22.43
CA ASP A 328 17.71 12.88 23.56
C ASP A 328 18.17 14.11 24.33
N HIS A 329 19.47 14.24 24.61
CA HIS A 329 20.05 15.45 25.20
C HIS A 329 19.78 16.69 24.33
N PHE A 330 19.92 16.59 23.01
CA PHE A 330 19.61 17.68 22.09
C PHE A 330 18.14 18.10 22.16
N GLN A 331 17.22 17.14 22.26
CA GLN A 331 15.80 17.41 22.40
C GLN A 331 15.47 18.10 23.73
N ASP A 332 16.11 17.71 24.82
CA ASP A 332 15.91 18.31 26.14
C ASP A 332 16.34 19.80 26.15
N VAL A 333 17.54 20.09 25.65
CA VAL A 333 18.06 21.46 25.53
C VAL A 333 17.12 22.34 24.72
N LEU A 334 16.67 21.85 23.56
CA LEU A 334 15.80 22.62 22.67
C LEU A 334 14.37 22.75 23.21
N ALA A 335 13.88 21.76 23.97
CA ALA A 335 12.57 21.83 24.63
C ALA A 335 12.56 22.88 25.74
N GLU A 336 13.65 23.00 26.51
CA GLU A 336 13.82 24.06 27.50
C GLU A 336 13.88 25.44 26.84
N ASN A 337 14.63 25.59 25.74
CA ASN A 337 14.69 26.83 24.97
C ASN A 337 13.29 27.22 24.43
N LEU A 338 12.52 26.26 23.92
CA LEU A 338 11.16 26.49 23.45
C LEU A 338 10.21 26.89 24.60
N HIS A 339 10.32 26.25 25.76
CA HIS A 339 9.56 26.63 26.95
C HIS A 339 9.81 28.09 27.31
N ASN A 340 11.08 28.49 27.36
CA ASN A 340 11.48 29.87 27.64
C ASN A 340 10.96 30.85 26.59
N TYR A 341 10.97 30.48 25.31
CA TYR A 341 10.35 31.27 24.24
C TYR A 341 8.85 31.51 24.49
N TYR A 342 8.08 30.45 24.78
CA TYR A 342 6.64 30.58 25.01
C TYR A 342 6.30 31.41 26.25
N VAL A 343 6.96 31.13 27.38
CA VAL A 343 6.66 31.78 28.65
C VAL A 343 7.19 33.21 28.68
N ASN A 344 8.44 33.43 28.28
CA ASN A 344 9.10 34.71 28.49
C ASN A 344 8.87 35.71 27.36
N GLU A 345 8.77 35.25 26.10
CA GLU A 345 8.67 36.12 24.92
C GLU A 345 7.25 36.20 24.39
N LYS A 346 6.62 35.05 24.14
CA LYS A 346 5.23 35.02 23.68
C LYS A 346 4.21 35.32 24.79
N LYS A 347 4.63 35.29 26.05
CA LYS A 347 3.76 35.47 27.23
C LYS A 347 2.54 34.55 27.17
N MET A 348 2.76 33.29 26.78
CA MET A 348 1.73 32.28 26.60
C MET A 348 1.77 31.25 27.73
N ASP A 349 0.96 31.45 28.76
CA ASP A 349 0.94 30.55 29.93
C ASP A 349 0.43 29.13 29.63
N ARG A 350 -0.40 28.98 28.58
CA ARG A 350 -1.01 27.69 28.18
C ARG A 350 -0.69 27.30 26.73
N TYR A 351 0.59 27.21 26.42
CA TYR A 351 1.06 26.87 25.06
C TYR A 351 0.98 25.37 24.71
N SER A 352 0.75 24.48 25.69
CA SER A 352 0.75 23.01 25.48
C SER A 352 -0.21 22.55 24.38
N GLY A 353 -1.40 23.15 24.29
CA GLY A 353 -2.36 22.84 23.23
C GLY A 353 -1.91 23.27 21.84
N ARG A 354 -1.10 24.33 21.73
CA ARG A 354 -0.46 24.75 20.47
C ARG A 354 0.67 23.80 20.11
N LEU A 355 1.55 23.50 21.06
CA LEU A 355 2.65 22.55 20.87
C LEU A 355 2.14 21.16 20.43
N ALA A 356 1.07 20.65 21.05
CA ALA A 356 0.47 19.38 20.66
C ALA A 356 -0.01 19.36 19.19
N LYS A 357 -0.53 20.49 18.69
CA LYS A 357 -0.95 20.61 17.28
C LYS A 357 0.25 20.65 16.33
N LEU A 358 1.34 21.31 16.71
CA LEU A 358 2.58 21.32 15.93
C LEU A 358 3.21 19.92 15.90
N MET A 359 3.30 19.25 17.06
CA MET A 359 3.86 17.90 17.17
C MET A 359 3.02 16.85 16.43
N LYS A 360 1.71 17.06 16.30
CA LYS A 360 0.86 16.18 15.47
C LYS A 360 1.32 16.15 14.01
N VAL A 361 1.77 17.28 13.47
CA VAL A 361 2.36 17.34 12.11
C VAL A 361 3.66 16.53 12.07
N ASN A 362 4.56 16.73 13.05
CA ASN A 362 5.79 15.94 13.13
C ASN A 362 5.51 14.43 13.20
N SER A 363 4.56 14.00 14.02
CA SER A 363 4.17 12.59 14.12
C SER A 363 3.61 12.05 12.79
N ALA A 364 2.87 12.86 12.02
CA ALA A 364 2.40 12.47 10.70
C ALA A 364 3.57 12.30 9.71
N VAL A 365 4.56 13.20 9.76
CA VAL A 365 5.79 13.05 8.96
C VAL A 365 6.53 11.78 9.37
N GLN A 366 6.79 11.56 10.66
CA GLN A 366 7.47 10.34 11.14
C GLN A 366 6.77 9.07 10.68
N LYS A 367 5.45 9.01 10.86
CA LYS A 367 4.63 7.88 10.42
C LYS A 367 4.80 7.63 8.92
N ASN A 368 4.75 8.68 8.09
CA ASN A 368 4.98 8.58 6.66
C ASN A 368 6.38 8.03 6.32
N ILE A 369 7.43 8.41 7.05
CA ILE A 369 8.79 7.87 6.83
C ILE A 369 8.80 6.36 7.12
N TRP A 370 8.27 5.95 8.29
CA TRP A 370 8.26 4.56 8.71
C TRP A 370 7.42 3.65 7.81
N GLU A 371 6.22 4.10 7.42
CA GLU A 371 5.34 3.33 6.53
C GLU A 371 5.97 3.12 5.15
N ASN A 372 6.69 4.11 4.63
CA ASN A 372 7.36 4.00 3.34
C ASN A 372 8.64 3.14 3.38
N ARG A 373 9.24 2.90 4.55
CA ARG A 373 10.42 2.01 4.67
C ARG A 373 10.16 0.61 4.11
N SER A 374 9.00 0.04 4.42
CA SER A 374 8.61 -1.27 3.88
C SER A 374 8.51 -1.29 2.35
N LYS A 375 8.00 -0.21 1.74
CA LYS A 375 7.95 -0.06 0.28
C LYS A 375 9.37 0.00 -0.32
N ILE A 376 10.29 0.71 0.34
CA ILE A 376 11.69 0.80 -0.10
C ILE A 376 12.39 -0.56 -0.03
N GLU A 377 12.17 -1.32 1.04
CA GLU A 377 12.71 -2.68 1.20
C GLU A 377 12.18 -3.64 0.11
N LEU A 378 10.89 -3.56 -0.21
CA LEU A 378 10.31 -4.30 -1.34
C LEU A 378 10.95 -3.88 -2.67
N SER A 379 11.08 -2.58 -2.91
CA SER A 379 11.72 -2.04 -4.11
C SER A 379 13.15 -2.58 -4.30
N LYS A 380 13.94 -2.61 -3.23
CA LYS A 380 15.29 -3.21 -3.21
C LYS A 380 15.26 -4.72 -3.45
N THR A 381 14.33 -5.44 -2.81
CA THR A 381 14.21 -6.92 -2.93
C THR A 381 13.88 -7.37 -4.36
N PHE A 382 13.10 -6.58 -5.09
CA PHE A 382 12.67 -6.89 -6.45
C PHE A 382 13.52 -6.20 -7.54
N ASP A 383 14.64 -5.57 -7.16
CA ASP A 383 15.51 -4.79 -8.04
C ASP A 383 14.71 -3.79 -8.90
N MET A 384 13.75 -3.11 -8.27
CA MET A 384 12.88 -2.15 -8.98
C MET A 384 13.64 -0.89 -9.41
N LEU A 385 14.71 -0.54 -8.68
CA LEU A 385 15.59 0.57 -9.00
C LEU A 385 16.95 0.06 -9.47
N SER A 386 17.45 0.64 -10.56
CA SER A 386 18.74 0.35 -11.18
C SER A 386 19.74 1.48 -10.91
N ILE A 387 19.88 1.88 -9.64
CA ILE A 387 20.82 2.93 -9.20
C ILE A 387 21.78 2.39 -8.15
N GLU A 388 23.01 2.89 -8.17
CA GLU A 388 23.99 2.73 -7.08
C GLU A 388 24.46 4.11 -6.65
N SER A 389 24.84 4.27 -5.39
CA SER A 389 25.39 5.52 -4.89
C SER A 389 26.79 5.31 -4.36
N SER A 390 27.65 6.33 -4.53
CA SER A 390 28.96 6.34 -3.86
C SER A 390 28.84 6.42 -2.33
N HIS A 391 27.70 6.88 -1.80
CA HIS A 391 27.44 7.00 -0.35
C HIS A 391 26.03 6.47 0.01
N PRO A 392 25.84 5.13 0.09
CA PRO A 392 24.53 4.52 0.32
C PRO A 392 23.83 5.00 1.61
N GLU A 393 24.59 5.31 2.66
CA GLU A 393 24.04 5.79 3.94
C GLU A 393 23.24 7.09 3.82
N MET A 394 23.61 7.96 2.87
CA MET A 394 22.90 9.21 2.57
C MET A 394 21.46 8.93 2.10
N PHE A 395 21.22 7.78 1.47
CA PHE A 395 19.96 7.43 0.82
C PHE A 395 19.18 6.30 1.50
N TYR A 396 19.70 5.74 2.60
CA TYR A 396 19.17 4.53 3.23
C TYR A 396 17.64 4.54 3.45
N ASP A 397 17.06 5.69 3.88
CA ASP A 397 15.60 5.90 4.10
C ASP A 397 15.00 7.00 3.20
N THR A 398 15.72 7.39 2.15
CA THR A 398 15.22 8.34 1.15
C THR A 398 14.42 7.64 0.07
N GLY A 399 14.42 6.31 -0.03
CA GLY A 399 13.74 5.60 -1.12
C GLY A 399 14.41 5.72 -2.48
N PHE A 400 15.70 6.03 -2.48
CA PHE A 400 16.61 5.90 -3.62
C PHE A 400 17.68 4.87 -3.27
#